data_AF-A0A966MPZ3-F1
#
_entry.id   AF-A0A966MPZ3-F1
#
_cell.length_a   1.000
_cell.length_b   1.000
_cell.length_c   1.000
_cell.angle_alpha   90.00
_cell.angle_beta   90.00
_cell.angle_gamma   90.00
#
_symmetry.space_group_name_H-M   'P 1'
#
loop_
_entity.id
_entity.type
_entity.pdbx_description
1 polymer ?
#
loop_
_entity_poly.entity_id
_entity_poly.type
_entity_poly.pdbx_seq_one_letter_code
_entity_poly.pdbx_strand_id
1 'polypeptide(L)'
;MARPGGDTFLRFGGKRYRGELVFTATDSGVLVVNRVPVEDYLRGVVPMELPARNPAERAALEAQAIAARSYAYIRVPGSMVEEPLSGFNLVATVQNQVYGGADAEHPLVNEAIDRTAGQVLRYNGLIVDAPYSSSCGGRTATPAEAWRGVREEPYLQSVDDTDPRTGKPYCDLSPRNHWQADFDEAQLRDVVRLRGAGNGHGVGMCQWGAIGRARAGADAREILRHYYPGTVVGFAD
;
A
#
# COMPACT_ATOMS: atom_id res chain seq x y z
N MET A 1 33.25 -8.72 9.00
CA MET A 1 32.91 -7.85 7.86
C MET A 1 33.57 -8.42 6.63
N ALA A 2 32.83 -8.57 5.52
CA ALA A 2 33.38 -8.99 4.24
C ALA A 2 33.27 -7.82 3.25
N ARG A 3 34.35 -7.56 2.51
CA ARG A 3 34.44 -6.54 1.46
C ARG A 3 34.96 -7.20 0.18
N PRO A 4 34.42 -6.85 -1.01
CA PRO A 4 34.93 -7.38 -2.26
C PRO A 4 36.33 -6.81 -2.56
N GLY A 5 37.14 -7.56 -3.30
CA GLY A 5 38.40 -7.07 -3.85
C GLY A 5 38.18 -6.57 -5.28
N GLY A 6 38.33 -5.26 -5.53
CA GLY A 6 38.06 -4.66 -6.85
C GLY A 6 36.58 -4.69 -7.24
N ASP A 7 36.28 -4.83 -8.55
CA ASP A 7 34.93 -4.84 -9.13
C ASP A 7 34.16 -6.17 -8.93
N THR A 8 34.49 -6.91 -7.87
CA THR A 8 33.86 -8.19 -7.56
C THR A 8 32.62 -8.04 -6.70
N PHE A 9 31.68 -8.98 -6.82
CA PHE A 9 30.48 -9.02 -5.96
C PHE A 9 30.71 -9.94 -4.77
N LEU A 10 30.11 -9.60 -3.63
CA LEU A 10 29.98 -10.54 -2.50
C LEU A 10 28.85 -11.52 -2.78
N ARG A 11 29.01 -12.79 -2.37
CA ARG A 11 27.97 -13.82 -2.51
C ARG A 11 27.46 -14.26 -1.14
N PHE A 12 26.15 -14.27 -0.97
CA PHE A 12 25.49 -14.78 0.23
C PHE A 12 24.11 -15.34 -0.14
N GLY A 13 23.74 -16.51 0.38
CA GLY A 13 22.43 -17.11 0.12
C GLY A 13 22.11 -17.33 -1.37
N GLY A 14 23.12 -17.59 -2.21
CA GLY A 14 22.96 -17.77 -3.65
C GLY A 14 22.85 -16.48 -4.48
N LYS A 15 22.84 -15.30 -3.85
CA LYS A 15 22.74 -13.99 -4.52
C LYS A 15 24.04 -13.21 -4.49
N ARG A 16 24.22 -12.30 -5.44
CA ARG A 16 25.33 -11.34 -5.51
C ARG A 16 24.95 -9.99 -4.90
N TYR A 17 25.91 -9.34 -4.23
CA TYR A 17 25.74 -8.06 -3.55
C TYR A 17 26.90 -7.11 -3.86
N ARG A 18 26.57 -5.82 -4.01
CA ARG A 18 27.53 -4.71 -4.00
C ARG A 18 27.81 -4.24 -2.57
N GLY A 19 28.85 -3.43 -2.39
CA GLY A 19 29.21 -2.88 -1.09
C GLY A 19 29.78 -3.93 -0.13
N GLU A 20 29.37 -3.87 1.13
CA GLU A 20 29.91 -4.67 2.21
C GLU A 20 28.82 -5.56 2.85
N LEU A 21 29.20 -6.74 3.32
CA LEU A 21 28.36 -7.57 4.17
C LEU A 21 28.91 -7.53 5.61
N VAL A 22 28.07 -7.04 6.52
CA VAL A 22 28.32 -7.01 7.96
C VAL A 22 27.56 -8.16 8.59
N PHE A 23 28.27 -8.96 9.39
CA PHE A 23 27.72 -10.12 10.07
C PHE A 23 27.78 -9.84 11.58
N THR A 24 26.64 -9.95 12.24
CA THR A 24 26.51 -9.72 13.68
C THR A 24 25.91 -10.97 14.31
N ALA A 25 26.60 -11.55 15.29
CA ALA A 25 26.03 -12.66 16.06
C ALA A 25 24.90 -12.15 16.96
N THR A 26 23.83 -12.93 17.07
CA THR A 26 22.68 -12.67 17.95
C THR A 26 22.37 -13.93 18.76
N ASP A 27 21.52 -13.80 19.78
CA ASP A 27 21.11 -14.94 20.62
C ASP A 27 20.39 -16.04 19.84
N SER A 28 19.89 -15.75 18.63
CA SER A 28 19.12 -16.66 17.79
C SER A 28 19.79 -16.98 16.44
N GLY A 29 21.00 -16.48 16.17
CA GLY A 29 21.72 -16.76 14.93
C GLY A 29 22.67 -15.65 14.49
N VAL A 30 22.69 -15.37 13.19
CA VAL A 30 23.55 -14.33 12.58
C VAL A 30 22.68 -13.36 11.80
N LEU A 31 22.71 -12.09 12.19
CA LEU A 31 22.16 -10.99 11.42
C LEU A 31 23.16 -10.61 10.32
N VAL A 32 22.68 -10.52 9.07
CA VAL A 32 23.50 -10.14 7.92
C VAL A 32 22.96 -8.83 7.34
N VAL A 33 23.79 -7.79 7.32
CA VAL A 33 23.45 -6.45 6.85
C VAL A 33 24.30 -6.11 5.63
N ASN A 34 23.66 -5.75 4.52
CA ASN A 34 24.35 -5.22 3.35
C ASN A 34 24.47 -3.70 3.45
N ARG A 35 25.70 -3.20 3.66
CA ARG A 35 26.02 -1.77 3.61
C ARG A 35 26.43 -1.42 2.18
N VAL A 36 25.67 -0.57 1.52
CA VAL A 36 25.80 -0.30 0.09
C VAL A 36 25.50 1.17 -0.20
N PRO A 37 26.25 1.85 -1.09
CA PRO A 37 25.91 3.19 -1.53
C PRO A 37 24.50 3.26 -2.11
N VAL A 38 23.79 4.37 -1.91
CA VAL A 38 22.37 4.45 -2.30
C VAL A 38 22.16 4.20 -3.79
N GLU A 39 23.06 4.65 -4.67
CA GLU A 39 22.92 4.41 -6.11
C GLU A 39 23.06 2.93 -6.45
N ASP A 40 24.00 2.22 -5.82
CA ASP A 40 24.15 0.77 -5.97
C ASP A 40 22.98 -0.02 -5.37
N TYR A 41 22.41 0.47 -4.27
CA TYR A 41 21.19 -0.08 -3.68
C TYR A 41 20.01 0.01 -4.66
N LEU A 42 19.83 1.17 -5.29
CA LEU A 42 18.76 1.40 -6.26
C LEU A 42 18.86 0.47 -7.47
N ARG A 43 20.08 0.09 -7.89
CA ARG A 43 20.27 -0.89 -8.98
C ARG A 43 19.71 -2.27 -8.65
N GLY A 44 19.61 -2.61 -7.36
CA GLY A 44 18.96 -3.84 -6.91
C GLY A 44 17.48 -3.68 -6.55
N VAL A 45 16.98 -2.44 -6.40
CA VAL A 45 15.58 -2.16 -6.05
C VAL A 45 14.73 -1.83 -7.27
N VAL A 46 15.12 -0.83 -8.05
CA VAL A 46 14.29 -0.27 -9.13
C VAL A 46 13.86 -1.36 -10.13
N PRO A 47 14.71 -2.31 -10.56
CA PRO A 47 14.28 -3.38 -11.46
C PRO A 47 13.23 -4.33 -10.86
N MET A 48 13.18 -4.46 -9.54
CA MET A 48 12.20 -5.30 -8.84
C MET A 48 10.84 -4.61 -8.74
N GLU A 49 10.81 -3.28 -8.72
CA GLU A 49 9.59 -2.47 -8.59
C GLU A 49 9.02 -2.07 -9.95
N LEU A 50 9.88 -1.63 -10.87
CA LEU A 50 9.52 -1.23 -12.23
C LEU A 50 10.46 -1.90 -13.25
N PRO A 51 10.13 -3.12 -13.71
CA PRO A 51 10.95 -3.83 -14.69
C PRO A 51 11.00 -3.10 -16.02
N ALA A 52 12.20 -2.75 -16.49
CA ALA A 52 12.40 -2.12 -17.78
C ALA A 52 12.10 -3.09 -18.94
N ARG A 53 11.38 -2.62 -19.96
CA ARG A 53 11.07 -3.42 -21.17
C ARG A 53 11.73 -2.86 -22.40
N ASN A 54 11.79 -1.53 -22.52
CA ASN A 54 12.37 -0.87 -23.68
C ASN A 54 12.85 0.57 -23.36
N PRO A 55 13.68 1.19 -24.21
CA PRO A 55 14.22 2.54 -23.97
C PRO A 55 13.19 3.67 -23.94
N ALA A 56 11.98 3.48 -24.49
CA ALA A 56 10.95 4.53 -24.47
C ALA A 56 10.39 4.76 -23.05
N GLU A 57 10.58 3.80 -22.14
CA GLU A 57 10.15 3.87 -20.74
C GLU A 57 11.14 4.62 -19.83
N ARG A 58 12.24 5.16 -20.38
CA ARG A 58 13.32 5.79 -19.60
C ARG A 58 12.82 6.84 -18.60
N ALA A 59 11.88 7.70 -19.00
CA ALA A 59 11.35 8.73 -18.09
C ALA A 59 10.64 8.12 -16.86
N ALA A 60 9.96 6.98 -17.02
CA ALA A 60 9.34 6.27 -15.90
C ALA A 60 10.40 5.64 -14.99
N LEU A 61 11.48 5.09 -15.56
CA LEU A 61 12.61 4.55 -14.78
C LEU A 61 13.34 5.64 -14.00
N GLU A 62 13.55 6.81 -14.60
CA GLU A 62 14.15 7.98 -13.95
C GLU A 62 13.26 8.48 -12.79
N ALA A 63 11.94 8.59 -13.02
CA ALA A 63 11.00 8.96 -11.97
C ALA A 63 10.98 7.95 -10.81
N GLN A 64 10.98 6.64 -11.12
CA GLN A 64 11.05 5.58 -10.14
C GLN A 64 12.35 5.63 -9.33
N ALA A 65 13.49 5.90 -9.97
CA ALA A 65 14.77 6.05 -9.28
C ALA A 65 14.76 7.21 -8.29
N ILE A 66 14.22 8.38 -8.68
CA ILE A 66 14.09 9.56 -7.81
C ILE A 66 13.16 9.27 -6.62
N ALA A 67 12.00 8.65 -6.87
CA ALA A 67 11.04 8.28 -5.82
C ALA A 67 11.65 7.25 -4.84
N ALA A 68 12.25 6.18 -5.36
CA ALA A 68 12.89 5.15 -4.55
C ALA A 68 14.07 5.70 -3.73
N ARG A 69 14.87 6.61 -4.30
CA ARG A 69 15.95 7.30 -3.59
C ARG A 69 15.43 8.14 -2.43
N SER A 70 14.36 8.91 -2.68
CA SER A 70 13.71 9.75 -1.65
C SER A 70 13.17 8.88 -0.51
N TYR A 71 12.48 7.79 -0.86
CA TYR A 71 11.94 6.81 0.09
C TYR A 71 13.05 6.18 0.95
N ALA A 72 14.19 5.84 0.35
CA ALA A 72 15.35 5.29 1.06
C ALA A 72 15.95 6.32 2.03
N TYR A 73 16.15 7.57 1.61
CA TYR A 73 16.78 8.60 2.45
C TYR A 73 16.00 8.94 3.71
N ILE A 74 14.66 8.93 3.68
CA ILE A 74 13.89 9.24 4.89
C ILE A 74 13.83 8.06 5.89
N ARG A 75 14.21 6.86 5.45
CA ARG A 75 14.24 5.62 6.26
C ARG A 75 15.64 5.22 6.68
N VAL A 76 16.67 5.78 6.04
CA VAL A 76 18.05 5.81 6.54
C VAL A 76 18.15 7.01 7.48
N PRO A 77 18.05 6.84 8.82
CA PRO A 77 18.36 7.91 9.75
C PRO A 77 19.67 8.59 9.34
N GLY A 78 19.60 9.89 9.09
CA GLY A 78 20.79 10.71 8.95
C GLY A 78 21.65 10.58 10.20
N SER A 79 22.92 10.98 10.09
CA SER A 79 23.99 10.86 11.10
C SER A 79 23.74 11.57 12.45
N MET A 80 22.49 11.86 12.82
CA MET A 80 22.05 12.49 14.06
C MET A 80 21.10 11.61 14.89
N VAL A 81 20.83 10.37 14.46
CA VAL A 81 20.16 9.36 15.28
C VAL A 81 21.11 8.18 15.43
N GLU A 82 21.31 7.70 16.66
CA GLU A 82 22.02 6.44 16.90
C GLU A 82 21.53 5.36 15.93
N GLU A 83 22.46 4.51 15.47
CA GLU A 83 22.15 3.29 14.72
C GLU A 83 20.83 2.70 15.25
N PRO A 84 19.82 2.42 14.39
CA PRO A 84 18.55 1.92 14.87
C PRO A 84 18.82 0.71 15.77
N LEU A 85 18.08 0.55 16.88
CA LEU A 85 18.28 -0.54 17.85
C LEU A 85 18.26 -1.95 17.20
N SER A 86 17.77 -2.04 15.95
CA SER A 86 17.75 -3.22 15.09
C SER A 86 19.04 -3.48 14.29
N GLY A 87 19.93 -2.50 14.12
CA GLY A 87 21.18 -2.58 13.33
C GLY A 87 21.02 -2.47 11.82
N PHE A 88 19.83 -2.12 11.30
CA PHE A 88 19.55 -1.94 9.87
C PHE A 88 18.50 -0.86 9.60
N ASN A 89 18.57 -0.23 8.42
CA ASN A 89 17.68 0.87 8.04
C ASN A 89 16.47 0.45 7.18
N LEU A 90 16.64 -0.59 6.36
CA LEU A 90 15.62 -1.09 5.43
C LEU A 90 15.61 -2.62 5.45
N VAL A 91 14.42 -3.23 5.57
CA VAL A 91 14.23 -4.66 5.30
C VAL A 91 14.06 -4.92 3.80
N ALA A 92 14.61 -6.02 3.29
CA ALA A 92 14.61 -6.38 1.86
C ALA A 92 13.30 -7.06 1.38
N THR A 93 12.18 -6.85 2.08
CA THR A 93 10.86 -7.44 1.77
C THR A 93 9.88 -6.34 1.33
N VAL A 94 8.66 -6.75 0.96
CA VAL A 94 7.55 -5.84 0.63
C VAL A 94 7.16 -4.89 1.77
N GLN A 95 7.69 -5.09 2.98
CA GLN A 95 7.52 -4.12 4.07
C GLN A 95 8.23 -2.79 3.78
N ASN A 96 9.24 -2.78 2.89
CA ASN A 96 9.87 -1.57 2.37
C ASN A 96 9.99 -1.64 0.84
N GLN A 97 11.13 -2.13 0.35
CA GLN A 97 11.45 -2.23 -1.07
C GLN A 97 12.09 -3.59 -1.31
N VAL A 98 11.69 -4.26 -2.39
CA VAL A 98 12.26 -5.57 -2.72
C VAL A 98 13.68 -5.35 -3.26
N TYR A 99 14.69 -5.79 -2.49
CA TYR A 99 16.09 -5.66 -2.89
C TYR A 99 16.63 -6.98 -3.44
N GLY A 100 16.87 -7.02 -4.75
CA GLY A 100 17.37 -8.18 -5.48
C GLY A 100 18.89 -8.36 -5.46
N GLY A 101 19.63 -7.39 -4.92
CA GLY A 101 21.08 -7.35 -5.02
C GLY A 101 21.55 -7.11 -6.46
N ALA A 102 22.80 -7.46 -6.74
CA ALA A 102 23.43 -7.25 -8.05
C ALA A 102 22.87 -8.16 -9.17
N ASP A 103 22.12 -9.20 -8.81
CA ASP A 103 21.47 -10.08 -9.78
C ASP A 103 20.23 -9.47 -10.42
N ALA A 104 19.66 -8.42 -9.82
CA ALA A 104 18.51 -7.71 -10.36
C ALA A 104 18.88 -6.57 -11.32
N GLU A 105 20.17 -6.19 -11.41
CA GLU A 105 20.59 -5.03 -12.20
C GLU A 105 20.20 -5.15 -13.68
N HIS A 106 19.77 -4.04 -14.26
CA HIS A 106 19.38 -3.96 -15.66
C HIS A 106 19.99 -2.73 -16.33
N PRO A 107 20.61 -2.83 -17.53
CA PRO A 107 21.34 -1.72 -18.14
C PRO A 107 20.53 -0.42 -18.30
N LEU A 108 19.28 -0.52 -18.78
CA LEU A 108 18.41 0.66 -18.93
C LEU A 108 18.05 1.31 -17.59
N VAL A 109 17.95 0.51 -16.53
CA VAL A 109 17.65 1.01 -15.18
C VAL A 109 18.89 1.66 -14.59
N ASN A 110 20.05 1.03 -14.74
CA ASN A 110 21.33 1.58 -14.31
C ASN A 110 21.59 2.94 -14.97
N GLU A 111 21.33 3.09 -16.28
CA GLU A 111 21.44 4.38 -16.97
C GLU A 111 20.49 5.43 -16.39
N ALA A 112 19.23 5.08 -16.10
CA ALA A 112 18.27 5.99 -15.49
C ALA A 112 18.67 6.41 -14.07
N ILE A 113 19.25 5.49 -13.29
CA ILE A 113 19.81 5.78 -11.96
C ILE A 113 20.98 6.76 -12.09
N ASP A 114 21.92 6.49 -12.99
CA ASP A 114 23.10 7.34 -13.19
C ASP A 114 22.73 8.76 -13.64
N ARG A 115 21.73 8.89 -14.54
CA ARG A 115 21.21 10.20 -14.99
C ARG A 115 20.52 11.01 -13.89
N THR A 116 19.96 10.32 -12.89
CA THR A 116 19.22 10.94 -11.79
C THR A 116 20.00 10.91 -10.47
N ALA A 117 21.30 10.61 -10.51
CA ALA A 117 22.14 10.48 -9.33
C ALA A 117 22.00 11.70 -8.40
N GLY A 118 21.73 11.45 -7.13
CA GLY A 118 21.52 12.49 -6.11
C GLY A 118 20.21 13.29 -6.21
N GLN A 119 19.37 13.08 -7.24
CA GLN A 119 18.06 13.74 -7.32
C GLN A 119 17.04 13.08 -6.39
N VAL A 120 16.32 13.91 -5.63
CA VAL A 120 15.30 13.51 -4.65
C VAL A 120 14.10 14.46 -4.74
N LEU A 121 12.92 13.98 -4.33
CA LEU A 121 11.72 14.79 -4.17
C LEU A 121 11.82 15.62 -2.90
N ARG A 122 11.49 16.92 -2.99
CA ARG A 122 11.49 17.84 -1.84
C ARG A 122 10.21 18.63 -1.75
N TYR A 123 9.75 18.86 -0.53
CA TYR A 123 8.67 19.77 -0.20
C TYR A 123 9.09 20.62 0.99
N ASN A 124 8.97 21.95 0.88
CA ASN A 124 9.47 22.91 1.86
C ASN A 124 10.94 22.68 2.26
N GLY A 125 11.78 22.32 1.28
CA GLY A 125 13.22 22.09 1.48
C GLY A 125 13.59 20.73 2.07
N LEU A 126 12.63 19.97 2.62
CA LEU A 126 12.85 18.64 3.19
C LEU A 126 12.60 17.56 2.15
N ILE A 127 13.31 16.43 2.25
CA ILE A 127 13.04 15.24 1.44
C ILE A 127 11.70 14.66 1.89
N VAL A 128 10.83 14.34 0.92
CA VAL A 128 9.48 13.82 1.21
C VAL A 128 9.47 12.30 1.34
N ASP A 129 8.48 11.77 2.08
CA ASP A 129 8.09 10.38 1.89
C ASP A 129 7.46 10.20 0.51
N ALA A 130 7.94 9.23 -0.25
CA ALA A 130 7.57 9.01 -1.65
C ALA A 130 7.07 7.58 -1.87
N PRO A 131 5.93 7.19 -1.28
CA PRO A 131 5.32 5.90 -1.56
C PRO A 131 4.91 5.80 -3.03
N TYR A 132 5.01 4.61 -3.60
CA TYR A 132 4.59 4.29 -4.95
C TYR A 132 3.88 2.93 -4.98
N SER A 133 3.08 2.69 -6.01
CA SER A 133 2.33 1.44 -6.19
C SER A 133 2.30 1.03 -7.66
N SER A 134 1.89 -0.22 -7.93
CA SER A 134 1.92 -0.78 -9.28
C SER A 134 0.82 -0.24 -10.21
N SER A 135 -0.38 0.05 -9.69
CA SER A 135 -1.51 0.55 -10.47
C SER A 135 -2.47 1.29 -9.54
N CYS A 136 -2.99 2.44 -9.98
CA CYS A 136 -3.89 3.27 -9.19
C CYS A 136 -5.38 2.99 -9.46
N GLY A 137 -5.72 2.32 -10.57
CA GLY A 137 -7.12 2.10 -10.96
C GLY A 137 -7.79 3.36 -11.55
N GLY A 138 -7.01 4.34 -12.01
CA GLY A 138 -7.48 5.58 -12.63
C GLY A 138 -7.30 6.84 -11.81
N ARG A 139 -7.12 6.72 -10.50
CA ARG A 139 -6.89 7.87 -9.61
C ARG A 139 -6.06 7.42 -8.41
N THR A 140 -5.06 8.21 -8.02
CA THR A 140 -4.27 7.88 -6.83
C THR A 140 -5.08 8.08 -5.55
N ALA A 141 -4.71 7.39 -4.47
CA ALA A 141 -5.32 7.56 -3.15
C ALA A 141 -4.54 8.60 -2.32
N THR A 142 -5.24 9.23 -1.38
CA THR A 142 -4.64 9.96 -0.25
C THR A 142 -4.07 8.99 0.78
N PRO A 143 -3.15 9.44 1.66
CA PRO A 143 -2.68 8.64 2.79
C PRO A 143 -3.80 8.08 3.67
N ALA A 144 -4.82 8.86 4.02
CA ALA A 144 -5.90 8.37 4.90
C ALA A 144 -6.81 7.32 4.24
N GLU A 145 -6.91 7.32 2.91
CA GLU A 145 -7.61 6.26 2.17
C GLU A 145 -6.80 4.96 2.14
N ALA A 146 -5.47 5.06 2.03
CA ALA A 146 -4.58 3.91 1.89
C ALA A 146 -4.19 3.28 3.25
N TRP A 147 -4.01 4.08 4.30
CA TRP A 147 -3.51 3.62 5.59
C TRP A 147 -4.28 4.22 6.76
N ARG A 148 -4.50 3.41 7.81
CA ARG A 148 -5.19 3.86 9.03
C ARG A 148 -4.25 4.66 9.92
N GLY A 149 -4.72 5.79 10.44
CA GLY A 149 -4.03 6.57 11.47
C GLY A 149 -2.79 7.31 10.97
N VAL A 150 -2.61 7.46 9.65
CA VAL A 150 -1.53 8.27 9.07
C VAL A 150 -1.97 9.73 8.92
N ARG A 151 -0.99 10.62 8.89
CA ARG A 151 -1.21 12.04 8.64
C ARG A 151 -1.38 12.29 7.14
N GLU A 152 -2.26 13.23 6.81
CA GLU A 152 -2.31 13.81 5.46
C GLU A 152 -1.06 14.64 5.17
N GLU A 153 -0.54 14.54 3.96
CA GLU A 153 0.62 15.29 3.49
C GLU A 153 0.22 16.20 2.31
N PRO A 154 0.58 17.49 2.31
CA PRO A 154 0.18 18.41 1.23
C PRO A 154 0.65 17.99 -0.16
N TYR A 155 1.71 17.18 -0.24
CA TYR A 155 2.27 16.65 -1.49
C TYR A 155 1.75 15.25 -1.86
N LEU A 156 0.98 14.59 -0.99
CA LEU A 156 0.32 13.30 -1.25
C LEU A 156 -1.19 13.49 -1.40
N GLN A 157 -1.58 14.18 -2.47
CA GLN A 157 -2.98 14.37 -2.81
C GLN A 157 -3.44 13.31 -3.81
N SER A 158 -4.74 13.02 -3.80
CA SER A 158 -5.36 12.16 -4.79
C SER A 158 -5.44 12.89 -6.14
N VAL A 159 -4.82 12.31 -7.17
CA VAL A 159 -4.65 12.88 -8.52
C VAL A 159 -5.28 11.95 -9.55
N ASP A 160 -5.99 12.55 -10.52
CA ASP A 160 -6.56 11.85 -11.67
C ASP A 160 -5.45 11.42 -12.65
N ASP A 161 -5.40 10.13 -13.00
CA ASP A 161 -4.41 9.52 -13.89
C ASP A 161 -4.97 9.25 -15.30
N THR A 162 -6.03 9.96 -15.69
CA THR A 162 -6.69 9.82 -16.99
C THR A 162 -5.92 10.53 -18.09
N ASP A 163 -5.69 9.85 -19.23
CA ASP A 163 -5.19 10.48 -20.46
C ASP A 163 -6.29 11.36 -21.07
N PRO A 164 -6.12 12.69 -21.11
CA PRO A 164 -7.17 13.60 -21.61
C PRO A 164 -7.45 13.42 -23.11
N ARG A 165 -6.57 12.75 -23.85
CA ARG A 165 -6.76 12.48 -25.28
C ARG A 165 -7.67 11.29 -25.55
N THR A 166 -7.73 10.33 -24.63
CA THR A 166 -8.45 9.07 -24.82
C THR A 166 -9.58 8.85 -23.80
N GLY A 167 -9.55 9.58 -22.68
CA GLY A 167 -10.46 9.38 -21.55
C GLY A 167 -10.20 8.10 -20.76
N LYS A 168 -9.08 7.41 -21.01
CA LYS A 168 -8.68 6.19 -20.30
C LYS A 168 -7.54 6.45 -19.33
N PRO A 169 -7.51 5.78 -18.18
CA PRO A 169 -6.35 5.80 -17.29
C PRO A 169 -5.04 5.42 -18.00
N TYR A 170 -3.94 6.10 -17.68
CA TYR A 170 -2.61 5.66 -18.12
C TYR A 170 -2.28 4.27 -17.56
N CYS A 171 -2.76 3.94 -16.35
CA CYS A 171 -2.53 2.64 -15.73
C CYS A 171 -3.27 1.45 -16.40
N ASP A 172 -4.15 1.68 -17.39
CA ASP A 172 -4.86 0.61 -18.14
C ASP A 172 -3.92 -0.32 -18.91
N LEU A 173 -2.68 0.12 -19.19
CA LEU A 173 -1.66 -0.74 -19.80
C LEU A 173 -1.19 -1.88 -18.87
N SER A 174 -1.51 -1.80 -17.58
CA SER A 174 -1.21 -2.86 -16.62
C SER A 174 -2.22 -4.01 -16.74
N PRO A 175 -1.78 -5.26 -16.90
CA PRO A 175 -2.69 -6.41 -16.91
C PRO A 175 -3.35 -6.66 -15.54
N ARG A 176 -2.91 -5.94 -14.49
CA ARG A 176 -3.44 -6.01 -13.13
C ARG A 176 -4.42 -4.88 -12.80
N ASN A 177 -4.66 -3.95 -13.74
CA ASN A 177 -5.53 -2.82 -13.47
C ASN A 177 -6.98 -3.24 -13.22
N HIS A 178 -7.43 -4.27 -13.93
CA HIS A 178 -8.74 -4.87 -13.76
C HIS A 178 -8.57 -6.27 -13.20
N TRP A 179 -9.20 -6.54 -12.06
CA TRP A 179 -9.21 -7.85 -11.43
C TRP A 179 -10.64 -8.20 -11.02
N GLN A 180 -10.94 -9.50 -11.05
CA GLN A 180 -12.20 -10.06 -10.58
C GLN A 180 -11.86 -11.22 -9.63
N ALA A 181 -12.59 -11.30 -8.53
CA ALA A 181 -12.54 -12.42 -7.61
C ALA A 181 -13.97 -12.81 -7.25
N ASP A 182 -14.28 -14.09 -7.39
CA ASP A 182 -15.58 -14.67 -7.07
C ASP A 182 -15.45 -15.45 -5.76
N PHE A 183 -16.40 -15.24 -4.84
CA PHE A 183 -16.44 -15.92 -3.55
C PHE A 183 -17.78 -16.64 -3.38
N ASP A 184 -17.72 -17.89 -2.93
CA ASP A 184 -18.91 -18.65 -2.58
C ASP A 184 -19.36 -18.41 -1.13
N GLU A 185 -20.53 -18.96 -0.78
CA GLU A 185 -21.11 -18.81 0.56
C GLU A 185 -20.19 -19.37 1.67
N ALA A 186 -19.51 -20.49 1.41
CA ALA A 186 -18.64 -21.10 2.40
C ALA A 186 -17.42 -20.21 2.68
N GLN A 187 -16.81 -19.65 1.63
CA GLN A 187 -15.69 -18.72 1.75
C GLN A 187 -16.07 -17.44 2.50
N LEU A 188 -17.27 -16.90 2.26
CA LEU A 188 -17.75 -15.70 2.97
C LEU A 188 -18.04 -15.97 4.45
N ARG A 189 -18.57 -17.16 4.79
CA ARG A 189 -18.92 -17.54 6.18
C ARG A 189 -17.69 -17.60 7.10
N ASP A 190 -16.54 -17.99 6.56
CA ASP A 190 -15.31 -18.13 7.36
C ASP A 190 -14.59 -16.79 7.59
N VAL A 191 -14.73 -15.82 6.68
CA VAL A 191 -13.96 -14.56 6.73
C VAL A 191 -14.76 -13.34 7.17
N VAL A 192 -16.09 -13.34 7.04
CA VAL A 192 -16.94 -12.18 7.34
C VAL A 192 -17.90 -12.48 8.50
N ARG A 193 -17.78 -11.72 9.59
CA ARG A 193 -18.78 -11.69 10.67
C ARG A 193 -19.58 -10.40 10.62
N LEU A 194 -20.81 -10.47 10.13
CA LEU A 194 -21.75 -9.34 10.17
C LEU A 194 -22.51 -9.33 11.51
N ARG A 195 -22.66 -8.14 12.09
CA ARG A 195 -23.53 -7.91 13.26
C ARG A 195 -24.50 -6.80 12.90
N GLY A 196 -25.79 -7.04 13.13
CA GLY A 196 -26.86 -6.08 12.90
C GLY A 196 -27.97 -6.28 13.92
N ALA A 197 -28.99 -5.43 13.85
CA ALA A 197 -30.18 -5.53 14.69
C ALA A 197 -31.44 -5.36 13.81
N GLY A 198 -32.51 -6.06 14.17
CA GLY A 198 -33.74 -6.11 13.38
C GLY A 198 -33.77 -7.28 12.39
N ASN A 199 -34.99 -7.66 11.99
CA ASN A 199 -35.25 -8.71 11.00
C ASN A 199 -36.49 -8.29 10.19
N GLY A 200 -36.34 -8.19 8.86
CA GLY A 200 -37.35 -7.63 7.95
C GLY A 200 -37.01 -6.21 7.50
N HIS A 201 -37.84 -5.66 6.60
CA HIS A 201 -37.59 -4.36 5.95
C HIS A 201 -37.78 -3.14 6.88
N GLY A 202 -38.33 -3.32 8.08
CA GLY A 202 -38.45 -2.25 9.10
C GLY A 202 -39.52 -1.19 8.81
N VAL A 203 -40.38 -1.40 7.81
CA VAL A 203 -41.46 -0.46 7.45
C VAL A 203 -42.77 -0.91 8.09
N GLY A 204 -43.51 0.02 8.69
CA GLY A 204 -44.80 -0.25 9.33
C GLY A 204 -44.66 -0.96 10.68
N MET A 205 -45.52 -1.93 10.94
CA MET A 205 -45.60 -2.57 12.25
C MET A 205 -44.45 -3.54 12.52
N CYS A 206 -43.64 -3.24 13.53
CA CYS A 206 -42.70 -4.21 14.11
C CYS A 206 -43.47 -5.28 14.89
N GLN A 207 -43.47 -6.52 14.40
CA GLN A 207 -44.22 -7.63 15.01
C GLN A 207 -43.82 -7.89 16.46
N TRP A 208 -42.51 -8.00 16.73
CA TRP A 208 -42.00 -8.17 18.09
C TRP A 208 -42.26 -6.95 18.97
N GLY A 209 -42.22 -5.75 18.40
CA GLY A 209 -42.57 -4.53 19.11
C GLY A 209 -44.07 -4.45 19.42
N ALA A 210 -44.94 -4.96 18.55
CA ALA A 210 -46.38 -5.08 18.80
C ALA A 210 -46.66 -6.06 19.94
N ILE A 211 -46.00 -7.22 19.96
CA ILE A 211 -46.06 -8.18 21.08
C ILE A 211 -45.58 -7.51 22.38
N GLY A 212 -44.45 -6.78 22.33
CA GLY A 212 -43.91 -6.05 23.48
C GLY A 212 -44.89 -5.01 24.04
N ARG A 213 -45.54 -4.24 23.15
CA ARG A 213 -46.58 -3.26 23.53
C ARG A 213 -47.81 -3.94 24.12
N ALA A 214 -48.28 -5.06 23.56
CA ALA A 214 -49.40 -5.82 24.11
C ALA A 214 -49.09 -6.37 25.51
N ARG A 215 -47.86 -6.87 25.74
CA ARG A 215 -47.39 -7.32 27.06
C ARG A 215 -47.29 -6.17 28.08
N ALA A 216 -47.05 -4.95 27.61
CA ALA A 216 -47.08 -3.74 28.41
C ALA A 216 -48.50 -3.17 28.62
N GLY A 217 -49.54 -3.87 28.14
CA GLY A 217 -50.94 -3.51 28.36
C GLY A 217 -51.60 -2.71 27.24
N ALA A 218 -50.91 -2.43 26.12
CA ALA A 218 -51.51 -1.71 25.00
C ALA A 218 -52.52 -2.58 24.23
N ASP A 219 -53.66 -2.01 23.86
CA ASP A 219 -54.65 -2.67 23.01
C ASP A 219 -54.27 -2.61 21.51
N ALA A 220 -55.02 -3.34 20.67
CA ALA A 220 -54.75 -3.40 19.24
C ALA A 220 -54.81 -2.03 18.54
N ARG A 221 -55.71 -1.13 18.97
CA ARG A 221 -55.84 0.21 18.37
C ARG A 221 -54.67 1.10 18.77
N GLU A 222 -54.20 1.02 20.01
CA GLU A 222 -53.02 1.74 20.48
C GLU A 222 -51.74 1.29 19.77
N ILE A 223 -51.59 -0.02 19.56
CA ILE A 223 -50.46 -0.58 18.81
C ILE A 223 -50.49 -0.11 17.35
N LEU A 224 -51.65 -0.19 16.68
CA LEU A 224 -51.78 0.23 15.28
C LEU A 224 -51.56 1.73 15.11
N ARG A 225 -52.11 2.58 15.98
CA ARG A 225 -51.86 4.03 15.95
C ARG A 225 -50.39 4.39 16.13
N HIS A 226 -49.64 3.60 16.92
CA HIS A 226 -48.20 3.81 17.07
C HIS A 226 -47.43 3.53 15.79
N TYR A 227 -47.71 2.41 15.12
CA TYR A 227 -46.98 2.00 13.92
C TYR A 227 -47.50 2.64 12.62
N TYR A 228 -48.73 3.12 12.62
CA TYR A 228 -49.40 3.73 11.47
C TYR A 228 -50.05 5.08 11.90
N PRO A 229 -49.24 6.13 12.12
CA PRO A 229 -49.74 7.41 12.62
C PRO A 229 -50.75 8.03 11.64
N GLY A 230 -51.83 8.60 12.19
CA GLY A 230 -52.90 9.23 11.40
C GLY A 230 -53.91 8.26 10.79
N THR A 231 -53.78 6.95 11.01
CA THR A 231 -54.74 5.95 10.52
C THR A 231 -55.87 5.67 11.52
N VAL A 232 -56.99 5.16 11.00
CA VAL A 232 -58.14 4.68 11.77
C VAL A 232 -58.50 3.26 11.35
N VAL A 233 -58.95 2.43 12.30
CA VAL A 233 -59.43 1.07 12.02
C VAL A 233 -60.88 1.14 11.55
N GLY A 234 -61.15 0.62 10.35
CA GLY A 234 -62.49 0.54 9.75
C GLY A 234 -62.80 -0.86 9.22
N PHE A 235 -64.01 -1.04 8.70
CA PHE A 235 -64.41 -2.26 7.98
C PHE A 235 -64.00 -2.14 6.51
N ALA A 236 -63.69 -3.27 5.88
CA ALA A 236 -63.60 -3.34 4.43
C ALA A 236 -65.03 -3.52 3.90
N ASP A 237 -65.42 -2.70 2.92
CA ASP A 237 -66.74 -2.74 2.28
C ASP A 237 -67.01 -4.09 1.58
#